data_AF-X1HB44-F1
#
_entry.id   AF-X1HB44-F1
#
_cell.length_a   1.000
_cell.length_b   1.000
_cell.length_c   1.000
_cell.angle_alpha   90.00
_cell.angle_beta   90.00
_cell.angle_gamma   90.00
#
_symmetry.space_group_name_H-M   'P 1'
#
loop_
_entity.id
_entity.type
_entity.pdbx_description
1 polymer ?
#
loop_
_entity_poly.entity_id
_entity_poly.type
_entity_poly.pdbx_seq_one_letter_code
_entity_poly.pdbx_strand_id
1 'polypeptide(L)'
;TRQISLVKEPISTGLSYCGVEFVDDCVFFQPNLNINGWSLACIISGGSSNPGTVLIPTKPNPKPLSYFRYIPEDRLKVGDNYVAFKLDVDDVYKLAVRPEDIDFIRHAKIGYILKIPDSEEYGFLVKLSNDIPKTQDECFDVSRDHPESEIGVIQSYNSESPNKPSLKYGEIELQLSQFETIDNASHGKARHQIFGYIGSKEEVLKVVEKYLGIANPSLF
;
A
#
# COMPACT_ATOMS: atom_id res chain seq x y z
N THR A 1 -5.22 13.30 -16.83
CA THR A 1 -4.21 14.28 -16.39
C THR A 1 -3.77 13.96 -14.98
N ARG A 2 -2.48 14.14 -14.68
CA ARG A 2 -1.91 14.02 -13.33
C ARG A 2 -1.25 15.33 -12.95
N GLN A 3 -1.54 15.82 -11.76
CA GLN A 3 -0.84 16.93 -11.13
C GLN A 3 -0.02 16.40 -9.96
N ILE A 4 1.18 16.93 -9.77
CA ILE A 4 2.11 16.52 -8.70
C ILE A 4 2.58 17.78 -7.99
N SER A 5 2.51 17.78 -6.66
CA SER A 5 3.00 18.88 -5.84
C SER A 5 3.72 18.36 -4.61
N LEU A 6 4.76 19.10 -4.18
CA LEU A 6 5.42 18.85 -2.90
C LEU A 6 4.46 19.20 -1.75
N VAL A 7 4.45 18.36 -0.72
CA VAL A 7 3.61 18.51 0.47
C VAL A 7 4.52 18.72 1.67
N LYS A 8 4.27 19.77 2.45
CA LYS A 8 4.94 19.95 3.75
C LYS A 8 4.58 18.81 4.69
N GLU A 9 5.50 18.46 5.57
CA GLU A 9 5.28 17.42 6.58
C GLU A 9 3.99 17.70 7.37
N PRO A 10 2.97 16.83 7.31
CA PRO A 10 1.66 17.13 7.91
C PRO A 10 1.66 16.86 9.42
N ILE A 11 2.57 16.01 9.91
CA ILE A 11 2.79 15.75 11.32
C ILE A 11 4.25 16.05 11.60
N SER A 12 4.56 17.07 12.41
CA SER A 12 5.95 17.39 12.71
C SER A 12 6.62 16.24 13.47
N THR A 13 7.64 15.62 12.86
CA THR A 13 8.39 14.51 13.46
C THR A 13 9.81 14.89 13.83
N GLY A 14 10.39 15.90 13.16
CA GLY A 14 11.80 16.26 13.29
C GLY A 14 12.74 15.37 12.46
N LEU A 15 12.20 14.40 11.73
CA LEU A 15 12.97 13.53 10.83
C LEU A 15 13.17 14.16 9.45
N SER A 16 14.15 13.61 8.72
CA SER A 16 14.28 13.85 7.29
C SER A 16 13.02 13.36 6.58
N TYR A 17 12.38 14.26 5.84
CA TYR A 17 11.07 14.01 5.23
C TYR A 17 11.03 14.46 3.76
N CYS A 18 10.32 13.71 2.93
CA CYS A 18 9.90 14.12 1.61
C CYS A 18 8.46 13.67 1.38
N GLY A 19 7.61 14.52 0.82
CA GLY A 19 6.23 14.17 0.54
C GLY A 19 5.71 14.78 -0.74
N VAL A 20 4.90 14.01 -1.45
CA VAL A 20 4.24 14.42 -2.68
C VAL A 20 2.76 14.09 -2.64
N GLU A 21 1.95 14.98 -3.18
CA GLU A 21 0.54 14.77 -3.46
C GLU A 21 0.35 14.63 -4.97
N PHE A 22 -0.52 13.70 -5.33
CA PHE A 22 -1.00 13.46 -6.66
C PHE A 22 -2.48 13.82 -6.72
N VAL A 23 -2.87 14.56 -7.75
CA VAL A 23 -4.27 14.73 -8.15
C VAL A 23 -4.43 14.18 -9.54
N ASP A 24 -5.14 13.06 -9.64
CA ASP A 24 -5.40 12.33 -10.87
C ASP A 24 -6.84 12.61 -11.34
N ASP A 25 -6.99 12.85 -12.64
CA ASP A 25 -8.26 13.06 -13.34
C ASP A 25 -8.22 12.27 -14.65
N CYS A 26 -9.11 11.30 -14.83
CA CYS A 26 -9.16 10.41 -15.97
C CYS A 26 -10.59 10.39 -16.54
N VAL A 27 -10.70 10.51 -17.86
CA VAL A 27 -11.99 10.52 -18.55
C VAL A 27 -11.95 9.51 -19.68
N PHE A 28 -12.94 8.62 -19.70
CA PHE A 28 -13.25 7.75 -20.83
C PHE A 28 -14.56 8.21 -21.46
N PHE A 29 -14.57 8.43 -22.79
CA PHE A 29 -15.76 8.84 -23.55
C PHE A 29 -16.73 7.66 -23.80
N GLN A 30 -17.03 6.94 -22.73
CA GLN A 30 -17.99 5.85 -22.66
C GLN A 30 -18.62 5.88 -21.25
N PRO A 31 -19.95 5.89 -21.12
CA PRO A 31 -20.61 5.91 -19.82
C PRO A 31 -20.66 4.50 -19.19
N ASN A 32 -20.96 4.45 -17.88
CA ASN A 32 -21.24 3.24 -17.11
C ASN A 32 -20.11 2.19 -17.11
N LEU A 33 -18.85 2.63 -17.10
CA LEU A 33 -17.73 1.72 -16.96
C LEU A 33 -17.54 1.29 -15.50
N ASN A 34 -17.47 -0.03 -15.29
CA ASN A 34 -17.14 -0.64 -14.00
C ASN A 34 -15.62 -0.81 -13.89
N ILE A 35 -14.93 0.28 -13.60
CA ILE A 35 -13.47 0.33 -13.53
C ILE A 35 -12.99 1.15 -12.34
N ASN A 36 -11.80 0.82 -11.85
CA ASN A 36 -11.07 1.59 -10.85
C ASN A 36 -9.71 2.03 -11.42
N GLY A 37 -9.22 3.17 -10.94
CA GLY A 37 -7.81 3.55 -11.13
C GLY A 37 -6.91 2.84 -10.12
N TRP A 38 -5.59 2.96 -10.32
CA TRP A 38 -4.60 2.43 -9.38
C TRP A 38 -3.51 3.45 -9.05
N SER A 39 -3.15 3.53 -7.77
CA SER A 39 -1.98 4.26 -7.29
C SER A 39 -0.92 3.27 -6.82
N LEU A 40 0.14 3.11 -7.62
CA LEU A 40 1.23 2.18 -7.35
C LEU A 40 2.49 2.94 -6.90
N ALA A 41 3.26 2.35 -6.00
CA ALA A 41 4.63 2.76 -5.74
C ALA A 41 5.55 1.54 -5.71
N CYS A 42 6.57 1.56 -6.56
CA CYS A 42 7.67 0.61 -6.48
C CYS A 42 8.53 0.93 -5.26
N ILE A 43 8.86 -0.10 -4.49
CA ILE A 43 9.66 0.01 -3.28
C ILE A 43 10.85 -0.93 -3.37
N ILE A 44 12.00 -0.51 -2.86
CA ILE A 44 13.23 -1.32 -2.90
C ILE A 44 13.18 -2.33 -1.76
N SER A 45 13.56 -3.59 -2.02
CA SER A 45 13.78 -4.62 -1.00
C SER A 45 15.27 -4.84 -0.77
N GLY A 46 15.68 -5.08 0.47
CA GLY A 46 17.04 -5.51 0.80
C GLY A 46 17.29 -7.01 0.54
N GLY A 47 16.30 -7.74 0.02
CA GLY A 47 16.37 -9.17 -0.25
C GLY A 47 16.14 -10.05 0.99
N SER A 48 16.33 -11.35 0.86
CA SER A 48 16.10 -12.36 1.92
C SER A 48 16.88 -12.11 3.22
N SER A 49 18.04 -11.44 3.15
CA SER A 49 18.88 -11.10 4.32
C SER A 49 18.52 -9.76 4.99
N ASN A 50 17.73 -8.91 4.33
CA ASN A 50 17.28 -7.62 4.85
C ASN A 50 15.88 -7.32 4.28
N PRO A 51 14.86 -8.11 4.67
CA PRO A 51 13.52 -7.96 4.14
C PRO A 51 12.92 -6.61 4.56
N GLY A 52 12.11 -6.04 3.68
CA GLY A 52 11.23 -4.96 4.05
C GLY A 52 9.93 -5.50 4.68
N THR A 53 9.25 -4.64 5.43
CA THR A 53 7.96 -4.95 6.06
C THR A 53 6.91 -3.98 5.54
N VAL A 54 5.87 -4.52 4.93
CA VAL A 54 4.64 -3.78 4.63
C VAL A 54 3.72 -3.83 5.83
N LEU A 55 3.11 -2.70 6.17
CA LEU A 55 2.14 -2.56 7.24
C LEU A 55 0.87 -1.92 6.70
N ILE A 56 -0.26 -2.63 6.82
CA ILE A 56 -1.57 -2.13 6.42
C ILE A 56 -2.42 -2.00 7.68
N PRO A 57 -2.80 -0.78 8.11
CA PRO A 57 -3.74 -0.62 9.22
C PRO A 57 -5.12 -1.12 8.83
N THR A 58 -5.77 -1.82 9.75
CA THR A 58 -7.07 -2.45 9.54
C THR A 58 -7.98 -2.27 10.74
N LYS A 59 -9.26 -2.58 10.56
CA LYS A 59 -10.16 -2.94 11.65
C LYS A 59 -9.68 -4.24 12.33
N PRO A 60 -10.19 -4.55 13.54
CA PRO A 60 -9.86 -5.80 14.22
C PRO A 60 -10.25 -7.05 13.43
N ASN A 61 -9.43 -8.10 13.57
CA ASN A 61 -9.61 -9.39 12.91
C ASN A 61 -9.73 -9.30 11.38
N PRO A 62 -8.77 -8.66 10.68
CA PRO A 62 -8.81 -8.56 9.24
C PRO A 62 -8.70 -9.94 8.58
N LYS A 63 -9.27 -10.08 7.38
CA LYS A 63 -9.14 -11.28 6.56
C LYS A 63 -8.23 -10.96 5.36
N PRO A 64 -6.90 -11.09 5.51
CA PRO A 64 -5.99 -10.91 4.38
C PRO A 64 -6.29 -11.94 3.29
N LEU A 65 -6.16 -11.49 2.05
CA LEU A 65 -6.38 -12.28 0.85
C LEU A 65 -5.06 -12.52 0.13
N SER A 66 -5.01 -13.61 -0.62
CA SER A 66 -3.94 -13.86 -1.58
C SER A 66 -4.49 -13.74 -2.98
N TYR A 67 -3.83 -12.95 -3.83
CA TYR A 67 -4.19 -12.80 -5.23
C TYR A 67 -3.50 -13.81 -6.15
N PHE A 68 -2.43 -14.43 -5.64
CA PHE A 68 -1.75 -15.56 -6.27
C PHE A 68 -1.91 -16.78 -5.37
N ARG A 69 -0.94 -17.70 -5.38
CA ARG A 69 -0.85 -18.81 -4.42
C ARG A 69 -0.88 -18.35 -2.95
N TYR A 70 -1.29 -19.26 -2.08
CA TYR A 70 -1.30 -19.11 -0.62
C TYR A 70 -0.01 -18.44 -0.09
N ILE A 71 -0.18 -17.47 0.81
CA ILE A 71 0.92 -16.76 1.47
C ILE A 71 1.32 -17.51 2.74
N PRO A 72 2.58 -17.98 2.86
CA PRO A 72 3.08 -18.67 4.05
C PRO A 72 2.99 -17.85 5.36
N GLU A 73 2.84 -18.53 6.50
CA GLU A 73 2.68 -17.92 7.83
C GLU A 73 3.94 -17.17 8.34
N ASP A 74 5.10 -17.47 7.78
CA ASP A 74 6.35 -16.77 8.06
C ASP A 74 6.50 -15.48 7.23
N ARG A 75 5.55 -15.20 6.32
CA ARG A 75 5.52 -13.99 5.47
C ARG A 75 4.37 -13.05 5.78
N LEU A 76 3.41 -13.51 6.56
CA LEU A 76 2.20 -12.78 6.90
C LEU A 76 1.97 -12.83 8.41
N LYS A 77 1.84 -11.66 9.04
CA LYS A 77 1.40 -11.55 10.44
C LYS A 77 0.12 -10.73 10.48
N VAL A 78 -0.88 -11.25 11.18
CA VAL A 78 -2.10 -10.52 11.50
C VAL A 78 -1.99 -10.07 12.95
N GLY A 79 -1.93 -8.76 13.16
CA GLY A 79 -1.99 -8.15 14.49
C GLY A 79 -3.40 -7.72 14.85
N ASP A 80 -3.54 -7.04 15.99
CA ASP A 80 -4.85 -6.63 16.51
C ASP A 80 -5.58 -5.65 15.59
N ASN A 81 -4.85 -4.76 14.92
CA ASN A 81 -5.38 -3.70 14.06
C ASN A 81 -4.55 -3.48 12.79
N TYR A 82 -3.81 -4.50 12.35
CA TYR A 82 -3.00 -4.41 11.14
C TYR A 82 -2.66 -5.76 10.55
N VAL A 83 -2.21 -5.73 9.31
CA VAL A 83 -1.55 -6.84 8.61
C VAL A 83 -0.10 -6.43 8.30
N ALA A 84 0.85 -7.34 8.59
CA ALA A 84 2.25 -7.20 8.23
C ALA A 84 2.61 -8.22 7.14
N PHE A 85 3.35 -7.78 6.13
CA PHE A 85 3.76 -8.62 5.01
C PHE A 85 5.23 -8.47 4.66
N LYS A 86 5.91 -9.60 4.45
CA LYS A 86 7.35 -9.68 4.18
C LYS A 86 7.66 -9.40 2.70
N LEU A 87 8.51 -8.42 2.45
CA LEU A 87 9.04 -8.08 1.11
C LEU A 87 10.54 -8.31 1.02
N ASP A 88 10.90 -9.47 0.51
CA ASP A 88 12.27 -9.96 0.43
C ASP A 88 12.68 -10.41 -0.98
N VAL A 89 11.76 -10.31 -1.95
CA VAL A 89 11.86 -10.75 -3.35
C VAL A 89 12.32 -12.20 -3.55
N ASP A 90 12.23 -13.03 -2.51
CA ASP A 90 12.67 -14.42 -2.54
C ASP A 90 11.73 -15.28 -3.38
N ASP A 91 10.44 -14.93 -3.37
CA ASP A 91 9.40 -15.68 -4.04
C ASP A 91 8.13 -14.82 -4.26
N VAL A 92 7.34 -15.17 -5.28
CA VAL A 92 6.23 -14.34 -5.79
C VAL A 92 4.96 -14.52 -4.94
N TYR A 93 4.52 -13.45 -4.28
CA TYR A 93 3.29 -13.40 -3.48
C TYR A 93 2.62 -12.04 -3.62
N LYS A 94 1.29 -12.01 -3.60
CA LYS A 94 0.51 -10.76 -3.61
C LYS A 94 -0.53 -10.79 -2.51
N LEU A 95 -0.29 -9.97 -1.48
CA LEU A 95 -1.23 -9.72 -0.39
C LEU A 95 -2.27 -8.71 -0.87
N ALA A 96 -3.53 -8.93 -0.48
CA ALA A 96 -4.59 -7.96 -0.61
C ALA A 96 -5.42 -7.86 0.67
N VAL A 97 -5.98 -6.69 0.97
CA VAL A 97 -6.86 -6.45 2.12
C VAL A 97 -8.20 -5.93 1.62
N ARG A 98 -9.29 -6.54 2.11
CA ARG A 98 -10.65 -6.21 1.72
C ARG A 98 -11.04 -4.79 2.14
N PRO A 99 -11.86 -4.06 1.36
CA PRO A 99 -12.42 -2.77 1.77
C PRO A 99 -13.16 -2.84 3.11
N GLU A 100 -13.85 -3.95 3.42
CA GLU A 100 -14.56 -4.14 4.70
C GLU A 100 -13.63 -4.10 5.91
N ASP A 101 -12.37 -4.53 5.73
CA ASP A 101 -11.35 -4.59 6.78
C ASP A 101 -10.59 -3.27 6.96
N ILE A 102 -10.81 -2.27 6.09
CA ILE A 102 -10.07 -1.00 6.15
C ILE A 102 -10.56 -0.09 7.28
N ASP A 103 -9.61 0.48 8.02
CA ASP A 103 -9.88 1.60 8.92
C ASP A 103 -10.00 2.91 8.12
N PHE A 104 -11.24 3.35 7.89
CA PHE A 104 -11.53 4.60 7.18
C PHE A 104 -11.38 5.86 8.03
N ILE A 105 -11.21 5.74 9.35
CA ILE A 105 -10.88 6.89 10.21
C ILE A 105 -9.47 7.40 9.88
N ARG A 106 -8.58 6.50 9.44
CA ARG A 106 -7.19 6.81 9.10
C ARG A 106 -7.04 7.13 7.64
N HIS A 107 -6.35 8.23 7.33
CA HIS A 107 -6.00 8.58 5.96
C HIS A 107 -4.86 7.72 5.38
N ALA A 108 -3.95 7.24 6.24
CA ALA A 108 -2.89 6.35 5.84
C ALA A 108 -3.42 4.93 5.64
N LYS A 109 -3.05 4.34 4.49
CA LYS A 109 -3.63 3.11 3.99
C LYS A 109 -2.61 1.98 3.91
N ILE A 110 -1.36 2.29 3.59
CA ILE A 110 -0.29 1.31 3.55
C ILE A 110 1.04 1.98 3.85
N GLY A 111 1.84 1.32 4.67
CA GLY A 111 3.20 1.71 5.02
C GLY A 111 4.21 0.65 4.63
N TYR A 112 5.45 1.05 4.43
CA TYR A 112 6.58 0.19 4.13
C TYR A 112 7.80 0.63 4.92
N ILE A 113 8.38 -0.29 5.68
CA ILE A 113 9.59 -0.07 6.51
C ILE A 113 10.71 -0.92 5.95
N LEU A 114 11.91 -0.34 5.88
CA LEU A 114 13.14 -1.05 5.49
C LEU A 114 14.31 -0.53 6.32
N LYS A 115 15.17 -1.42 6.86
CA LYS A 115 16.50 -1.00 7.31
C LYS A 115 17.33 -0.64 6.08
N ILE A 116 17.78 0.61 5.99
CA ILE A 116 18.51 1.09 4.82
C ILE A 116 19.80 0.26 4.70
N PRO A 117 20.08 -0.36 3.54
CA PRO A 117 21.30 -1.15 3.35
C PRO A 117 22.54 -0.34 3.69
N ASP A 118 23.50 -0.97 4.38
CA ASP A 118 24.76 -0.37 4.82
C ASP A 118 24.60 0.88 5.71
N SER A 119 23.45 1.02 6.38
CA SER A 119 23.13 2.10 7.33
C SER A 119 22.47 1.55 8.60
N GLU A 120 22.57 2.29 9.70
CA GLU A 120 21.79 2.02 10.92
C GLU A 120 20.40 2.67 10.89
N GLU A 121 20.12 3.48 9.88
CA GLU A 121 18.85 4.14 9.69
C GLU A 121 17.79 3.22 9.07
N TYR A 122 16.55 3.57 9.36
CA TYR A 122 15.36 2.96 8.78
C TYR A 122 14.69 3.98 7.87
N GLY A 123 14.18 3.50 6.74
CA GLY A 123 13.28 4.23 5.87
C GLY A 123 11.84 3.82 6.14
N PHE A 124 10.93 4.78 6.10
CA PHE A 124 9.49 4.54 6.12
C PHE A 124 8.80 5.30 5.00
N LEU A 125 8.10 4.57 4.14
CA LEU A 125 7.21 5.10 3.13
C LEU A 125 5.76 4.87 3.55
N VAL A 126 4.89 5.85 3.40
CA VAL A 126 3.47 5.71 3.68
C VAL A 126 2.63 6.33 2.59
N LYS A 127 1.63 5.60 2.12
CA LYS A 127 0.62 6.08 1.18
C LYS A 127 -0.67 6.42 1.90
N LEU A 128 -1.23 7.57 1.53
CA LEU A 128 -2.48 8.08 2.07
C LEU A 128 -3.46 8.33 0.93
N SER A 129 -4.73 8.00 1.16
CA SER A 129 -5.84 8.41 0.30
C SER A 129 -7.17 8.14 1.00
N ASN A 130 -8.17 8.97 0.71
CA ASN A 130 -9.57 8.70 1.03
C ASN A 130 -10.36 8.18 -0.17
N ASP A 131 -9.76 8.24 -1.36
CA ASP A 131 -10.41 7.95 -2.63
C ASP A 131 -10.18 6.47 -2.98
N ILE A 132 -10.57 5.57 -2.08
CA ILE A 132 -10.52 4.12 -2.26
C ILE A 132 -11.92 3.49 -2.07
N PRO A 133 -12.24 2.37 -2.75
CA PRO A 133 -13.46 1.60 -2.53
C PRO A 133 -13.73 1.27 -1.06
N LYS A 134 -15.01 1.32 -0.67
CA LYS A 134 -15.50 1.07 0.69
C LYS A 134 -16.21 -0.26 0.86
N THR A 135 -16.61 -0.88 -0.24
CA THR A 135 -17.30 -2.18 -0.26
C THR A 135 -16.83 -3.02 -1.45
N GLN A 136 -17.01 -4.34 -1.37
CA GLN A 136 -16.75 -5.26 -2.49
C GLN A 136 -17.38 -4.80 -3.82
N ASP A 137 -18.61 -4.28 -3.80
CA ASP A 137 -19.34 -3.84 -5.00
C ASP A 137 -18.69 -2.65 -5.73
N GLU A 138 -17.78 -1.92 -5.07
CA GLU A 138 -17.05 -0.79 -5.64
C GLU A 138 -15.66 -1.21 -6.20
N CYS A 139 -15.31 -2.49 -6.09
CA CYS A 139 -14.03 -3.04 -6.48
C CYS A 139 -14.13 -3.89 -7.75
N PHE A 140 -13.33 -3.57 -8.77
CA PHE A 140 -13.36 -4.24 -10.09
C PHE A 140 -12.03 -4.88 -10.51
N ASP A 141 -11.08 -5.07 -9.58
CA ASP A 141 -9.79 -5.75 -9.84
C ASP A 141 -9.86 -7.22 -9.41
N VAL A 142 -10.36 -8.04 -10.32
CA VAL A 142 -10.55 -9.47 -10.10
C VAL A 142 -9.19 -10.16 -9.99
N SER A 143 -9.00 -10.97 -8.95
CA SER A 143 -7.79 -11.77 -8.76
C SER A 143 -7.58 -12.74 -9.94
N ARG A 144 -6.34 -12.81 -10.44
CA ARG A 144 -5.94 -13.71 -11.53
C ARG A 144 -6.18 -15.19 -11.19
N ASP A 145 -5.73 -15.63 -10.02
CA ASP A 145 -5.74 -17.04 -9.64
C ASP A 145 -7.05 -17.41 -8.89
N HIS A 146 -7.80 -16.42 -8.42
CA HIS A 146 -9.03 -16.58 -7.63
C HIS A 146 -10.15 -15.61 -8.07
N PRO A 147 -10.67 -15.71 -9.31
CA PRO A 147 -11.57 -14.70 -9.87
C PRO A 147 -12.93 -14.58 -9.17
N GLU A 148 -13.36 -15.63 -8.48
CA GLU A 148 -14.62 -15.66 -7.71
C GLU A 148 -14.42 -15.29 -6.23
N SER A 149 -13.21 -14.88 -5.84
CA SER A 149 -12.90 -14.48 -4.47
C SER A 149 -13.20 -13.00 -4.22
N GLU A 150 -13.25 -12.64 -2.94
CA GLU A 150 -13.32 -11.23 -2.53
C GLU A 150 -12.12 -10.46 -3.09
N ILE A 151 -12.35 -9.18 -3.38
CA ILE A 151 -11.38 -8.25 -3.95
C ILE A 151 -10.78 -7.41 -2.83
N GLY A 152 -9.46 -7.23 -2.86
CA GLY A 152 -8.75 -6.37 -1.94
C GLY A 152 -8.41 -5.02 -2.56
N VAL A 153 -8.67 -3.97 -1.79
CA VAL A 153 -8.54 -2.56 -2.17
C VAL A 153 -7.15 -1.99 -1.88
N ILE A 154 -6.44 -2.60 -0.93
CA ILE A 154 -5.04 -2.30 -0.62
C ILE A 154 -4.25 -3.55 -0.91
N GLN A 155 -3.20 -3.44 -1.72
CA GLN A 155 -2.42 -4.59 -2.13
C GLN A 155 -0.93 -4.34 -1.94
N SER A 156 -0.17 -5.42 -1.77
CA SER A 156 1.28 -5.39 -1.86
C SER A 156 1.79 -6.63 -2.56
N TYR A 157 2.75 -6.39 -3.46
CA TYR A 157 3.34 -7.41 -4.31
C TYR A 157 4.82 -7.62 -3.98
N ASN A 158 5.16 -8.86 -3.61
CA ASN A 158 6.54 -9.33 -3.53
C ASN A 158 6.99 -9.82 -4.91
N SER A 159 7.82 -9.02 -5.59
CA SER A 159 8.22 -9.34 -6.97
C SER A 159 9.24 -10.48 -7.07
N GLU A 160 9.45 -10.96 -8.30
CA GLU A 160 10.29 -12.12 -8.59
C GLU A 160 11.79 -11.78 -8.77
N SER A 161 12.59 -12.57 -8.06
CA SER A 161 13.94 -13.06 -8.38
C SER A 161 15.12 -12.30 -7.76
N PRO A 162 15.77 -12.89 -6.74
CA PRO A 162 17.10 -12.45 -6.31
C PRO A 162 18.21 -12.84 -7.32
N ASN A 163 17.87 -13.61 -8.36
CA ASN A 163 18.80 -14.20 -9.33
C ASN A 163 18.72 -13.57 -10.74
N LYS A 164 17.79 -12.64 -10.98
CA LYS A 164 17.78 -11.80 -12.19
C LYS A 164 18.69 -10.58 -11.92
N PRO A 165 19.43 -10.07 -12.92
CA PRO A 165 20.29 -8.89 -12.78
C PRO A 165 19.50 -7.57 -12.56
N SER A 166 18.23 -7.67 -12.14
CA SER A 166 17.32 -6.56 -11.90
C SER A 166 17.40 -6.08 -10.45
N LEU A 167 17.04 -4.81 -10.25
CA LEU A 167 16.78 -4.25 -8.93
C LEU A 167 15.77 -5.12 -8.18
N LYS A 168 16.02 -5.37 -6.88
CA LYS A 168 15.09 -6.05 -5.99
C LYS A 168 14.00 -5.06 -5.58
N TYR A 169 12.81 -5.18 -6.15
CA TYR A 169 11.69 -4.30 -5.82
C TYR A 169 10.45 -5.08 -5.40
N GLY A 170 9.56 -4.43 -4.67
CA GLY A 170 8.17 -4.85 -4.49
C GLY A 170 7.25 -3.67 -4.84
N GLU A 171 5.97 -3.84 -4.57
CA GLU A 171 4.98 -2.79 -4.80
C GLU A 171 4.05 -2.63 -3.59
N ILE A 172 3.63 -1.39 -3.35
CA ILE A 172 2.51 -1.05 -2.47
C ILE A 172 1.48 -0.27 -3.29
N GLU A 173 0.23 -0.71 -3.21
CA GLU A 173 -0.80 -0.38 -4.18
C GLU A 173 -2.10 0.01 -3.49
N LEU A 174 -2.77 1.03 -4.03
CA LEU A 174 -4.12 1.42 -3.65
C LEU A 174 -5.01 1.36 -4.89
N GLN A 175 -6.09 0.60 -4.81
CA GLN A 175 -7.19 0.71 -5.75
C GLN A 175 -7.93 2.02 -5.46
N LEU A 176 -8.13 2.82 -6.50
CA LEU A 176 -8.82 4.11 -6.40
C LEU A 176 -10.33 3.94 -6.60
N SER A 177 -11.11 4.92 -6.16
CA SER A 177 -12.58 4.88 -6.25
C SER A 177 -13.07 4.58 -7.66
N GLN A 178 -14.24 3.95 -7.74
CA GLN A 178 -14.88 3.64 -9.02
C GLN A 178 -15.08 4.90 -9.86
N PHE A 179 -14.98 4.77 -11.17
CA PHE A 179 -15.30 5.85 -12.09
C PHE A 179 -16.81 6.17 -12.05
N GLU A 180 -17.15 7.45 -11.97
CA GLU A 180 -18.53 7.93 -11.97
C GLU A 180 -18.96 8.33 -13.39
N THR A 181 -20.23 8.14 -13.74
CA THR A 181 -20.74 8.62 -15.03
C THR A 181 -21.18 10.08 -14.92
N ILE A 182 -20.56 10.95 -15.71
CA ILE A 182 -20.85 12.39 -15.80
C ILE A 182 -20.93 12.74 -17.30
N ASP A 183 -22.01 13.41 -17.73
CA ASP A 183 -22.19 13.88 -19.12
C ASP A 183 -21.90 12.82 -20.21
N ASN A 184 -22.38 11.58 -20.01
CA ASN A 184 -22.15 10.41 -20.88
C ASN A 184 -20.69 9.93 -21.01
N ALA A 185 -19.82 10.34 -20.09
CA ALA A 185 -18.46 9.84 -19.96
C ALA A 185 -18.23 9.23 -18.57
N SER A 186 -17.25 8.33 -18.44
CA SER A 186 -16.82 7.79 -17.15
C SER A 186 -15.61 8.58 -16.66
N HIS A 187 -15.73 9.13 -15.45
CA HIS A 187 -14.76 10.04 -14.83
C HIS A 187 -14.18 9.40 -13.57
N GLY A 188 -12.86 9.24 -13.53
CA GLY A 188 -12.12 8.83 -12.35
C GLY A 188 -11.32 10.00 -11.81
N LYS A 189 -11.57 10.38 -10.56
CA LYS A 189 -10.80 11.43 -9.88
C LYS A 189 -10.28 10.90 -8.55
N ALA A 190 -9.01 11.14 -8.27
CA ALA A 190 -8.41 10.71 -7.02
C ALA A 190 -7.32 11.67 -6.55
N ARG A 191 -7.25 11.84 -5.24
CA ARG A 191 -6.18 12.47 -4.50
C ARG A 191 -5.49 11.42 -3.65
N HIS A 192 -4.19 11.28 -3.82
CA HIS A 192 -3.38 10.40 -3.00
C HIS A 192 -2.01 10.99 -2.75
N GLN A 193 -1.38 10.54 -1.69
CA GLN A 193 -0.11 11.08 -1.22
C GLN A 193 0.85 9.94 -0.94
N ILE A 194 2.14 10.20 -1.09
CA ILE A 194 3.19 9.34 -0.56
C ILE A 194 4.21 10.19 0.19
N PHE A 195 4.51 9.76 1.41
CA PHE A 195 5.46 10.40 2.29
C PHE A 195 6.59 9.45 2.62
N GLY A 196 7.81 9.96 2.68
CA GLY A 196 9.02 9.25 3.05
C GLY A 196 9.67 9.89 4.26
N TYR A 197 10.15 9.04 5.16
CA TYR A 197 10.83 9.38 6.39
C TYR A 197 12.10 8.56 6.54
N ILE A 198 13.17 9.17 7.05
CA ILE A 198 14.42 8.48 7.40
C ILE A 198 14.83 8.89 8.82
N GLY A 199 15.23 7.92 9.63
CA GLY A 199 15.75 8.13 10.99
C GLY A 199 16.15 6.82 11.66
N SER A 200 16.36 6.84 12.99
CA SER A 200 16.56 5.62 13.76
C SER A 200 15.32 4.72 13.75
N LYS A 201 15.49 3.45 14.12
CA LYS A 201 14.38 2.48 14.23
C LYS A 201 13.26 3.02 15.13
N GLU A 202 13.62 3.52 16.30
CA GLU A 202 12.68 4.00 17.31
C GLU A 202 11.92 5.24 16.83
N GLU A 203 12.60 6.15 16.12
CA GLU A 203 11.95 7.33 15.55
C GLU A 203 10.98 6.97 14.44
N VAL A 204 11.40 6.08 13.52
CA VAL A 204 10.53 5.58 12.45
C VAL A 204 9.29 4.88 13.02
N LEU A 205 9.46 4.05 14.04
CA LEU A 205 8.33 3.37 14.70
C LEU A 205 7.34 4.35 15.34
N LYS A 206 7.80 5.50 15.87
CA LYS A 206 6.90 6.56 16.34
C LYS A 206 6.12 7.21 15.19
N VAL A 207 6.73 7.36 14.00
CA VAL A 207 6.02 7.87 12.81
C VAL A 207 4.99 6.87 12.33
N VAL A 208 5.32 5.58 12.34
CA VAL A 208 4.41 4.48 12.01
C VAL A 208 3.19 4.50 12.93
N GLU A 209 3.39 4.62 14.24
CA GLU A 209 2.28 4.72 15.20
C GLU A 209 1.41 5.95 14.94
N LYS A 210 2.00 7.12 14.65
CA LYS A 210 1.27 8.36 14.35
C LYS A 210 0.39 8.25 13.10
N TYR A 211 0.89 7.66 12.02
CA TYR A 211 0.14 7.55 10.76
C TYR A 211 -0.80 6.35 10.74
N LEU A 212 -0.29 5.17 11.09
CA LEU A 212 -1.00 3.90 10.93
C LEU A 212 -1.77 3.51 12.21
N GLY A 213 -1.44 4.10 13.37
CA GLY A 213 -2.03 3.69 14.65
C GLY A 213 -1.58 2.32 15.11
N ILE A 214 -0.43 1.83 14.62
CA ILE A 214 0.10 0.51 14.93
C ILE A 214 1.20 0.68 15.98
N ALA A 215 0.91 0.23 17.20
CA ALA A 215 1.91 0.18 18.27
C ALA A 215 2.70 -1.13 18.17
N ASN A 216 4.03 -1.05 18.27
CA ASN A 216 4.94 -2.21 18.25
C ASN A 216 4.67 -3.21 17.10
N PRO A 217 4.71 -2.77 15.83
CA PRO A 217 4.47 -3.65 14.70
C PRO A 217 5.50 -4.79 14.64
N SER A 218 5.05 -5.96 14.18
CA SER A 218 5.95 -7.04 13.76
C SER A 218 6.72 -6.57 12.52
N LEU A 219 8.05 -6.60 12.62
CA LEU A 219 8.95 -6.37 11.49
C LEU A 219 9.61 -7.69 11.11
N PHE A 220 9.76 -7.94 9.82
CA PHE A 220 10.48 -9.08 9.27
C PHE A 220 11.98 -8.80 9.12
#